data_AF-A0A3R5ZLY5-F1
#
_entry.id   AF-A0A3R5ZLY5-F1
#
_cell.length_a   1.000
_cell.length_b   1.000
_cell.length_c   1.000
_cell.angle_alpha   90.00
_cell.angle_beta   90.00
_cell.angle_gamma   90.00
#
_symmetry.space_group_name_H-M   'P 1'
#
loop_
_entity.id
_entity.type
_entity.pdbx_description
1 polymer ?
#
loop_
_entity_poly.entity_id
_entity_poly.type
_entity_poly.pdbx_seq_one_letter_code
_entity_poly.pdbx_strand_id
1 'polypeptide(L)'
;MKKVLLVAVSVLLVCTSCVTKKKYLLAENGRLEAIARGDDLQNQLVNCRDNNDGLTSRLASLERDTTRMGKNIRNYQSMLNTNMTEQEKLNSLLSQKMNELDERERTINELQDMINAQTERVQNLLNSVKDALLGFSSDELTVREKDGKVYVAMSDKLLFESGSARVDKRGKEALAKLAEVLNKQSDIDVYIEGHTDSKPINTAQFKDNWDLSVIRATSVVRILTKDYGVKPLQIQPCGRGEFMPVADNETANGRAKNRRTEIIMAPKLDKLYQMLNQ
;
A
#
# COMPACT_ATOMS: atom_id res chain seq x y z
N MET A 1 -89.65 7.40 116.33
CA MET A 1 -88.37 6.79 115.93
C MET A 1 -88.11 6.74 114.41
N LYS A 2 -89.13 6.75 113.52
CA LYS A 2 -88.93 6.67 112.05
C LYS A 2 -88.42 7.96 111.33
N LYS A 3 -88.64 9.16 111.90
CA LYS A 3 -88.19 10.42 111.28
C LYS A 3 -86.70 10.74 111.47
N VAL A 4 -86.07 10.20 112.52
CA VAL A 4 -84.64 10.40 112.82
C VAL A 4 -83.76 9.56 111.89
N LEU A 5 -84.22 8.36 111.52
CA LEU A 5 -83.49 7.46 110.62
C LEU A 5 -83.40 8.02 109.18
N LEU A 6 -84.45 8.71 108.72
CA LEU A 6 -84.53 9.21 107.35
C LEU A 6 -83.69 10.48 107.12
N VAL A 7 -83.50 11.29 108.15
CA VAL A 7 -82.56 12.44 108.14
C VAL A 7 -81.11 11.99 108.24
N ALA A 8 -80.84 10.93 109.00
CA ALA A 8 -79.50 10.37 109.09
C ALA A 8 -79.01 9.79 107.74
N VAL A 9 -79.88 9.11 107.00
CA VAL A 9 -79.53 8.52 105.70
C VAL A 9 -79.30 9.58 104.62
N SER A 10 -80.06 10.68 104.62
CA SER A 10 -79.86 11.78 103.66
C SER A 10 -78.61 12.61 103.95
N VAL A 11 -78.22 12.80 105.22
CA VAL A 11 -76.94 13.43 105.58
C VAL A 11 -75.74 12.54 105.22
N LEU A 12 -75.86 11.23 105.37
CA LEU A 12 -74.83 10.26 104.97
C LEU A 12 -74.61 10.20 103.44
N LEU A 13 -75.65 10.48 102.63
CA LEU A 13 -75.54 10.52 101.17
C LEU A 13 -74.92 11.81 100.62
N VAL A 14 -74.97 12.92 101.37
CA VAL A 14 -74.41 14.22 100.94
C VAL A 14 -72.93 14.37 101.36
N CYS A 15 -72.46 13.60 102.35
CA CYS A 15 -71.09 13.71 102.87
C CYS A 15 -70.04 12.79 102.20
N THR A 16 -70.40 12.03 101.15
CA THR A 16 -69.48 11.08 100.49
C THR A 16 -68.75 11.63 99.26
N SER A 17 -68.94 12.90 98.90
CA SER A 17 -68.33 13.49 97.69
C SER A 17 -67.07 14.35 97.93
N CYS A 18 -66.51 14.38 99.14
CA CYS A 18 -65.34 15.22 99.46
C CYS A 18 -64.03 14.41 99.50
N VAL A 19 -63.18 14.57 98.48
CA VAL A 19 -61.81 14.00 98.43
C VAL A 19 -60.86 14.84 99.30
N THR A 20 -59.93 14.22 100.04
CA THR A 20 -58.94 14.96 100.85
C THR A 20 -57.92 15.69 99.96
N LYS A 21 -57.60 16.95 100.30
CA LYS A 21 -56.65 17.82 99.56
C LYS A 21 -55.32 17.14 99.23
N LYS A 22 -54.81 16.27 100.12
CA LYS A 22 -53.60 15.47 99.92
C LYS A 22 -53.75 14.43 98.80
N LYS A 23 -54.87 13.70 98.75
CA LYS A 23 -55.16 12.72 97.68
C LYS A 23 -55.38 13.42 96.34
N TYR A 24 -56.02 14.58 96.34
CA TYR A 24 -56.18 15.42 95.14
C TYR A 24 -54.83 15.90 94.60
N LEU A 25 -53.97 16.46 95.45
CA LEU A 25 -52.63 16.94 95.04
C LEU A 25 -51.72 15.80 94.54
N LEU A 26 -51.79 14.62 95.16
CA LEU A 26 -51.04 13.45 94.67
C LEU A 26 -51.51 13.01 93.28
N ALA A 27 -52.84 12.97 93.08
CA ALA A 27 -53.41 12.65 91.77
C ALA A 27 -53.06 13.72 90.72
N GLU A 28 -53.07 15.00 91.11
CA GLU A 28 -52.71 16.12 90.23
C GLU A 28 -51.22 16.13 89.86
N ASN A 29 -50.32 15.87 90.81
CA ASN A 29 -48.89 15.69 90.53
C ASN A 29 -48.64 14.48 89.62
N GLY A 30 -49.30 13.35 89.89
CA GLY A 30 -49.24 12.17 89.02
C GLY A 30 -49.78 12.44 87.61
N ARG A 31 -50.82 13.27 87.49
CA ARG A 31 -51.37 13.74 86.20
C ARG A 31 -50.34 14.61 85.46
N LEU A 32 -49.70 15.56 86.15
CA LEU A 32 -48.66 16.42 85.56
C LEU A 32 -47.42 15.61 85.11
N GLU A 33 -46.98 14.62 85.90
CA GLU A 33 -45.89 13.71 85.51
C GLU A 33 -46.26 12.81 84.33
N ALA A 34 -47.53 12.38 84.25
CA ALA A 34 -48.02 11.60 83.11
C ALA A 34 -48.05 12.46 81.83
N ILE A 35 -48.43 13.73 81.94
CA ILE A 35 -48.39 14.70 80.83
C ILE A 35 -46.95 14.95 80.40
N ALA A 36 -46.04 15.24 81.33
CA ALA A 36 -44.63 15.48 81.02
C ALA A 36 -43.96 14.27 80.34
N ARG A 37 -44.28 13.03 80.78
CA ARG A 37 -43.85 11.81 80.09
C ARG A 37 -44.49 11.64 78.71
N GLY A 38 -45.76 12.03 78.56
CA GLY A 38 -46.44 12.07 77.27
C GLY A 38 -45.74 13.01 76.29
N ASP A 39 -45.37 14.20 76.74
CA ASP A 39 -44.66 15.21 75.94
C ASP A 39 -43.24 14.74 75.56
N ASP A 40 -42.50 14.13 76.48
CA ASP A 40 -41.17 13.55 76.21
C ASP A 40 -41.24 12.41 75.19
N LEU A 41 -42.17 11.46 75.38
CA LEU A 41 -42.41 10.37 74.42
C LEU A 41 -42.83 10.91 73.06
N GLN A 42 -43.65 11.96 73.02
CA GLN A 42 -44.06 12.63 71.78
C GLN A 42 -42.85 13.24 71.05
N ASN A 43 -41.97 13.93 71.78
CA ASN A 43 -40.74 14.50 71.22
C ASN A 43 -39.79 13.42 70.69
N GLN A 44 -39.62 12.31 71.43
CA GLN A 44 -38.84 11.16 70.96
C GLN A 44 -39.44 10.53 69.70
N LEU A 45 -40.78 10.42 69.63
CA LEU A 45 -41.50 9.93 68.45
C LEU A 45 -41.26 10.83 67.23
N VAL A 46 -41.34 12.15 67.41
CA VAL A 46 -41.04 13.12 66.34
C VAL A 46 -39.60 13.01 65.88
N ASN A 47 -38.63 13.00 66.80
CA ASN A 47 -37.21 12.83 66.45
C ASN A 47 -36.95 11.50 65.72
N CYS A 48 -37.58 10.42 66.16
CA CYS A 48 -37.47 9.11 65.50
C CYS A 48 -38.05 9.15 64.09
N ARG A 49 -39.18 9.82 63.90
CA ARG A 49 -39.82 10.02 62.60
C ARG A 49 -38.94 10.85 61.65
N ASP A 50 -38.40 11.97 62.12
CA ASP A 50 -37.52 12.83 61.32
C ASP A 50 -36.24 12.08 60.91
N ASN A 51 -35.66 11.30 61.82
CA ASN A 51 -34.52 10.43 61.51
C ASN A 51 -34.88 9.37 60.48
N ASN A 52 -36.06 8.74 60.60
CA ASN A 52 -36.54 7.74 59.65
C ASN A 52 -36.76 8.34 58.25
N ASP A 53 -37.35 9.53 58.18
CA ASP A 53 -37.56 10.25 56.92
C ASP A 53 -36.22 10.66 56.28
N GLY A 54 -35.25 11.07 57.10
CA GLY A 54 -33.87 11.34 56.68
C GLY A 54 -33.14 10.11 56.14
N LEU A 55 -33.26 8.96 56.83
CA LEU A 55 -32.69 7.68 56.38
C LEU A 55 -33.36 7.20 55.09
N THR A 56 -34.69 7.33 54.98
CA THR A 56 -35.45 6.97 53.77
C THR A 56 -34.99 7.80 52.57
N SER A 57 -34.78 9.10 52.77
CA SER A 57 -34.26 9.99 51.71
C SER A 57 -32.85 9.63 51.27
N ARG A 58 -31.97 9.23 52.21
CA ARG A 58 -30.61 8.75 51.90
C ARG A 58 -30.64 7.44 51.15
N LEU A 59 -31.49 6.48 51.54
CA LEU A 59 -31.68 5.22 50.82
C LEU A 59 -32.13 5.47 49.38
N ALA A 60 -33.13 6.34 49.18
CA ALA A 60 -33.59 6.71 47.84
C ALA A 60 -32.49 7.41 47.00
N SER A 61 -31.59 8.17 47.63
CA SER A 61 -30.42 8.73 46.93
C SER A 61 -29.42 7.64 46.54
N LEU A 62 -29.08 6.75 47.47
CA LEU A 62 -28.17 5.62 47.24
C LEU A 62 -28.69 4.69 46.15
N GLU A 63 -29.98 4.37 46.13
CA GLU A 63 -30.60 3.56 45.07
C GLU A 63 -30.53 4.22 43.68
N ARG A 64 -30.71 5.54 43.62
CA ARG A 64 -30.54 6.31 42.38
C ARG A 64 -29.08 6.29 41.92
N ASP A 65 -28.14 6.44 42.85
CA ASP A 65 -26.71 6.43 42.57
C ASP A 65 -26.23 5.05 42.12
N THR A 66 -26.66 3.96 42.77
CA THR A 66 -26.34 2.58 42.37
C THR A 66 -26.95 2.25 41.00
N THR A 67 -28.17 2.71 40.73
CA THR A 67 -28.79 2.57 39.41
C THR A 67 -28.00 3.32 38.34
N ARG A 68 -27.56 4.55 38.63
CA ARG A 68 -26.74 5.36 37.71
C ARG A 68 -25.38 4.69 37.45
N MET A 69 -24.71 4.22 38.51
CA MET A 69 -23.45 3.48 38.39
C MET A 69 -23.63 2.20 37.57
N GLY A 70 -24.71 1.44 37.78
CA GLY A 70 -25.02 0.24 37.00
C GLY A 70 -25.29 0.53 35.51
N LYS A 71 -25.83 1.71 35.17
CA LYS A 71 -25.92 2.16 33.76
C LYS A 71 -24.53 2.50 33.19
N ASN A 72 -23.71 3.24 33.93
CA ASN A 72 -22.37 3.60 33.49
C ASN A 72 -21.48 2.37 33.28
N ILE A 73 -21.51 1.39 34.19
CA ILE A 73 -20.77 0.13 34.07
C ILE A 73 -21.15 -0.60 32.78
N ARG A 74 -22.44 -0.73 32.47
CA ARG A 74 -22.92 -1.35 31.22
C ARG A 74 -22.43 -0.61 29.98
N ASN A 75 -22.45 0.72 30.00
CA ASN A 75 -21.95 1.53 28.89
C ASN A 75 -20.44 1.31 28.69
N TYR A 76 -19.65 1.32 29.76
CA TYR A 76 -18.21 1.06 29.68
C TYR A 76 -17.90 -0.36 29.21
N GLN A 77 -18.64 -1.37 29.66
CA GLN A 77 -18.51 -2.74 29.16
C GLN A 77 -18.80 -2.82 27.65
N SER A 78 -19.84 -2.13 27.16
CA SER A 78 -20.15 -2.07 25.73
C SER A 78 -19.03 -1.40 24.91
N MET A 79 -18.49 -0.28 25.40
CA MET A 79 -17.37 0.41 24.74
C MET A 79 -16.11 -0.44 24.72
N LEU A 80 -15.77 -1.09 25.85
CA LEU A 80 -14.62 -1.99 25.94
C LEU A 80 -14.73 -3.15 24.96
N ASN A 81 -15.91 -3.79 24.86
CA ASN A 81 -16.14 -4.87 23.90
C ASN A 81 -15.98 -4.38 22.45
N THR A 82 -16.50 -3.19 22.13
CA THR A 82 -16.38 -2.59 20.79
C THR A 82 -14.92 -2.32 20.44
N ASN A 83 -14.18 -1.65 21.34
CA ASN A 83 -12.76 -1.37 21.16
C ASN A 83 -11.94 -2.67 21.04
N MET A 84 -12.28 -3.71 21.81
CA MET A 84 -11.60 -5.01 21.73
C MET A 84 -11.81 -5.64 20.35
N THR A 85 -13.04 -5.66 19.84
CA THR A 85 -13.36 -6.19 18.51
C THR A 85 -12.67 -5.38 17.39
N GLU A 86 -12.60 -4.06 17.51
CA GLU A 86 -11.85 -3.22 16.57
C GLU A 86 -10.36 -3.51 16.62
N GLN A 87 -9.79 -3.68 17.81
CA GLN A 87 -8.39 -4.02 18.00
C GLN A 87 -8.05 -5.39 17.39
N GLU A 88 -8.91 -6.39 17.57
CA GLU A 88 -8.76 -7.71 16.95
C GLU A 88 -8.78 -7.63 15.41
N LYS A 89 -9.71 -6.85 14.84
CA LYS A 89 -9.76 -6.60 13.38
C LYS A 89 -8.50 -5.90 12.89
N LEU A 90 -8.04 -4.88 13.60
CA LEU A 90 -6.84 -4.13 13.22
C LEU A 90 -5.59 -5.02 13.28
N ASN A 91 -5.46 -5.86 14.32
CA ASN A 91 -4.36 -6.82 14.43
C ASN A 91 -4.40 -7.87 13.33
N SER A 92 -5.58 -8.37 12.97
CA SER A 92 -5.76 -9.30 11.84
C SER A 92 -5.36 -8.66 10.52
N LEU A 93 -5.81 -7.42 10.27
CA LEU A 93 -5.45 -6.66 9.08
C LEU A 93 -3.94 -6.36 9.03
N LEU A 94 -3.34 -5.99 10.16
CA LEU A 94 -1.90 -5.75 10.25
C LEU A 94 -1.12 -7.01 9.89
N SER A 95 -1.50 -8.17 10.44
CA SER A 95 -0.87 -9.45 10.11
C SER A 95 -1.02 -9.81 8.63
N GLN A 96 -2.19 -9.57 8.02
CA GLN A 96 -2.38 -9.76 6.58
C GLN A 96 -1.47 -8.84 5.76
N LYS A 97 -1.36 -7.56 6.14
CA LYS A 97 -0.52 -6.60 5.43
C LYS A 97 0.96 -6.89 5.60
N MET A 98 1.39 -7.37 6.76
CA MET A 98 2.77 -7.84 6.96
C MET A 98 3.09 -9.00 6.02
N ASN A 99 2.20 -9.99 5.91
CA ASN A 99 2.42 -11.11 4.99
C ASN A 99 2.48 -10.66 3.51
N GLU A 100 1.62 -9.73 3.10
CA GLU A 100 1.63 -9.17 1.73
C GLU A 100 2.94 -8.40 1.46
N LEU A 101 3.45 -7.66 2.43
CA LEU A 101 4.71 -6.94 2.31
C LEU A 101 5.89 -7.91 2.23
N ASP A 102 5.93 -8.96 3.05
CA ASP A 102 6.97 -9.98 3.01
C ASP A 102 7.02 -10.69 1.65
N GLU A 103 5.87 -10.96 1.03
CA GLU A 103 5.79 -11.58 -0.31
C GLU A 103 6.27 -10.61 -1.40
N ARG A 104 5.89 -9.34 -1.31
CA ARG A 104 6.39 -8.30 -2.23
C ARG A 104 7.88 -8.07 -2.09
N GLU A 105 8.41 -8.09 -0.87
CA GLU A 105 9.85 -7.93 -0.62
C GLU A 105 10.65 -9.08 -1.26
N ARG A 106 10.18 -10.33 -1.14
CA ARG A 106 10.79 -11.47 -1.85
C ARG A 106 10.78 -11.28 -3.36
N THR A 107 9.64 -10.87 -3.90
CA THR A 107 9.49 -10.63 -5.36
C THR A 107 10.46 -9.54 -5.83
N ILE A 108 10.60 -8.45 -5.08
CA ILE A 108 11.54 -7.36 -5.40
C ILE A 108 12.98 -7.86 -5.38
N ASN A 109 13.36 -8.65 -4.37
CA ASN A 109 14.71 -9.21 -4.28
C ASN A 109 15.01 -10.14 -5.46
N GLU A 110 14.08 -11.01 -5.84
CA GLU A 110 14.22 -11.89 -7.01
C GLU A 110 14.34 -11.09 -8.32
N LEU A 111 13.55 -10.02 -8.49
CA LEU A 111 13.65 -9.12 -9.63
C LEU A 111 15.01 -8.43 -9.69
N GLN A 112 15.52 -7.97 -8.54
CA GLN A 112 16.83 -7.33 -8.45
C GLN A 112 17.95 -8.28 -8.87
N ASP A 113 17.92 -9.53 -8.41
CA ASP A 113 18.91 -10.54 -8.78
C ASP A 113 18.90 -10.83 -10.29
N MET A 114 17.71 -10.90 -10.89
CA MET A 114 17.59 -11.08 -12.35
C MET A 114 18.11 -9.88 -13.13
N ILE A 115 17.82 -8.65 -12.69
CA ILE A 115 18.34 -7.43 -13.33
C ILE A 115 19.87 -7.39 -13.25
N ASN A 116 20.44 -7.75 -12.10
CA ASN A 116 21.89 -7.80 -11.90
C ASN A 116 22.53 -8.84 -12.85
N ALA A 117 21.98 -10.06 -12.89
CA ALA A 117 22.44 -11.11 -13.80
C ALA A 117 22.30 -10.69 -15.27
N GLN A 118 21.24 -9.96 -15.60
CA GLN A 118 21.01 -9.45 -16.95
C GLN A 118 22.03 -8.37 -17.35
N THR A 119 22.36 -7.49 -16.40
CA THR A 119 23.37 -6.44 -16.58
C THR A 119 24.75 -7.05 -16.84
N GLU A 120 25.12 -8.09 -16.09
CA GLU A 120 26.37 -8.82 -16.29
C GLU A 120 26.43 -9.47 -17.70
N ARG A 121 25.33 -10.07 -18.16
CA ARG A 121 25.25 -10.63 -19.52
C ARG A 121 25.42 -9.57 -20.60
N VAL A 122 24.77 -8.41 -20.45
CA VAL A 122 24.91 -7.29 -21.39
C VAL A 122 26.35 -6.79 -21.43
N GLN A 123 27.01 -6.70 -20.27
CA GLN A 123 28.40 -6.29 -20.20
C GLN A 123 29.35 -7.30 -20.86
N ASN A 124 29.13 -8.60 -20.62
CA ASN A 124 29.91 -9.67 -21.26
C ASN A 124 29.69 -9.70 -22.77
N LEU A 125 28.46 -9.47 -23.23
CA LEU A 125 28.14 -9.31 -24.65
C LEU A 125 28.83 -8.10 -25.24
N LEU A 126 28.78 -6.93 -24.57
CA LEU A 126 29.44 -5.71 -25.00
C LEU A 126 30.94 -5.93 -25.22
N ASN A 127 31.59 -6.59 -24.26
CA ASN A 127 33.02 -6.90 -24.34
C ASN A 127 33.31 -7.87 -25.50
N SER A 128 32.53 -8.95 -25.61
CA SER A 128 32.68 -9.93 -26.70
C SER A 128 32.53 -9.31 -28.08
N VAL A 129 31.57 -8.37 -28.23
CA VAL A 129 31.35 -7.64 -29.48
C VAL A 129 32.49 -6.66 -29.75
N LYS A 130 32.95 -5.91 -28.75
CA LYS A 130 34.11 -5.01 -28.89
C LYS A 130 35.35 -5.78 -29.33
N ASP A 131 35.63 -6.90 -28.68
CA ASP A 131 36.79 -7.75 -28.97
C ASP A 131 36.74 -8.33 -30.39
N ALA A 132 35.57 -8.80 -30.82
CA ALA A 132 35.37 -9.32 -32.18
C ALA A 132 35.56 -8.25 -33.27
N LEU A 133 35.37 -6.97 -32.93
CA LEU A 133 35.37 -5.85 -33.86
C LEU A 133 36.57 -4.90 -33.71
N LEU A 134 37.61 -5.27 -32.94
CA LEU A 134 38.83 -4.47 -32.75
C LEU A 134 39.56 -4.10 -34.05
N GLY A 135 39.37 -4.86 -35.13
CA GLY A 135 40.00 -4.64 -36.44
C GLY A 135 39.37 -3.54 -37.30
N PHE A 136 38.41 -2.79 -36.77
CA PHE A 136 37.68 -1.72 -37.46
C PHE A 136 37.89 -0.38 -36.77
N SER A 137 37.98 0.69 -37.55
CA SER A 137 38.14 2.04 -37.00
C SER A 137 36.82 2.61 -36.46
N SER A 138 36.89 3.66 -35.64
CA SER A 138 35.70 4.37 -35.13
C SER A 138 34.87 5.05 -36.23
N ASP A 139 35.47 5.29 -37.40
CA ASP A 139 34.77 5.83 -38.58
C ASP A 139 34.04 4.73 -39.36
N GLU A 140 34.52 3.49 -39.27
CA GLU A 140 33.89 2.32 -39.88
C GLU A 140 32.70 1.85 -39.04
N LEU A 141 32.89 1.67 -37.73
CA LEU A 141 31.85 1.25 -36.80
C LEU A 141 32.08 1.76 -35.38
N THR A 142 31.01 1.73 -34.58
CA THR A 142 31.07 2.02 -33.14
C THR A 142 30.25 1.00 -32.36
N VAL A 143 30.70 0.66 -31.15
CA VAL A 143 30.01 -0.25 -30.24
C VAL A 143 29.72 0.47 -28.93
N ARG A 144 28.46 0.53 -28.53
CA ARG A 144 28.01 1.21 -27.31
C ARG A 144 26.93 0.43 -26.60
N GLU A 145 26.87 0.55 -25.28
CA GLU A 145 25.74 0.11 -24.48
C GLU A 145 24.79 1.30 -24.27
N LYS A 146 23.49 1.04 -24.32
CA LYS A 146 22.44 2.00 -23.97
C LYS A 146 21.17 1.24 -23.58
N ASP A 147 20.56 1.62 -22.46
CA ASP A 147 19.29 1.09 -21.97
C ASP A 147 19.28 -0.45 -21.85
N GLY A 148 20.40 -1.06 -21.41
CA GLY A 148 20.51 -2.51 -21.27
C GLY A 148 20.62 -3.27 -22.59
N LYS A 149 20.97 -2.57 -23.68
CA LYS A 149 21.13 -3.14 -25.03
C LYS A 149 22.50 -2.77 -25.58
N VAL A 150 23.05 -3.65 -26.41
CA VAL A 150 24.31 -3.38 -27.12
C VAL A 150 23.99 -2.93 -28.54
N TYR A 151 24.52 -1.77 -28.93
CA TYR A 151 24.38 -1.19 -30.25
C TYR A 151 25.71 -1.26 -30.99
N VAL A 152 25.69 -1.81 -32.19
CA VAL A 152 26.78 -1.73 -33.15
C VAL A 152 26.30 -0.87 -34.32
N ALA A 153 26.78 0.36 -34.39
CA ALA A 153 26.49 1.23 -35.52
C ALA A 153 27.60 1.07 -36.56
N MET A 154 27.25 0.53 -37.72
CA MET A 154 28.16 0.38 -38.86
C MET A 154 27.84 1.48 -39.88
N SER A 155 28.87 2.19 -40.35
CA SER A 155 28.69 3.24 -41.35
C SER A 155 28.24 2.66 -42.69
N ASP A 156 27.48 3.44 -43.45
CA ASP A 156 27.06 3.04 -44.79
C ASP A 156 28.26 2.77 -45.69
N LYS A 157 29.34 3.56 -45.57
CA LYS A 157 30.58 3.41 -46.34
C LYS A 157 31.30 2.08 -46.08
N LEU A 158 31.17 1.54 -44.86
CA LEU A 158 31.72 0.22 -44.52
C LEU A 158 30.89 -0.90 -45.16
N LEU A 159 29.56 -0.76 -45.11
CA LEU A 159 28.65 -1.84 -45.45
C LEU A 159 28.24 -1.86 -46.92
N PHE A 160 28.06 -0.73 -47.57
CA PHE A 160 27.41 -0.64 -48.87
C PHE A 160 28.14 0.34 -49.81
N GLU A 161 28.09 0.03 -51.10
CA GLU A 161 28.38 1.00 -52.13
C GLU A 161 27.33 2.14 -52.12
N SER A 162 27.73 3.33 -52.58
CA SER A 162 26.84 4.49 -52.62
C SER A 162 25.56 4.21 -53.41
N GLY A 163 24.40 4.43 -52.80
CA GLY A 163 23.09 4.19 -53.43
C GLY A 163 22.77 2.72 -53.69
N SER A 164 23.53 1.80 -53.09
CA SER A 164 23.34 0.35 -53.20
C SER A 164 22.86 -0.24 -51.87
N ALA A 165 22.26 -1.42 -51.97
CA ALA A 165 21.97 -2.30 -50.84
C ALA A 165 22.75 -3.63 -50.91
N ARG A 166 23.72 -3.71 -51.82
CA ARG A 166 24.68 -4.82 -51.90
C ARG A 166 25.78 -4.59 -50.88
N VAL A 167 26.02 -5.59 -50.03
CA VAL A 167 27.04 -5.48 -48.97
C VAL A 167 28.44 -5.72 -49.52
N ASP A 168 29.34 -4.80 -49.20
CA ASP A 168 30.75 -4.83 -49.60
C ASP A 168 31.56 -5.90 -48.86
N LYS A 169 32.71 -6.27 -49.44
CA LYS A 169 33.59 -7.30 -48.86
C LYS A 169 34.01 -6.94 -47.44
N ARG A 170 34.40 -5.69 -47.19
CA ARG A 170 34.79 -5.20 -45.86
C ARG A 170 33.62 -5.25 -44.87
N GLY A 171 32.42 -4.87 -45.31
CA GLY A 171 31.20 -5.03 -44.53
C GLY A 171 30.90 -6.50 -44.18
N LYS A 172 31.08 -7.42 -45.13
CA LYS A 172 30.94 -8.87 -44.88
C LYS A 172 31.93 -9.38 -43.84
N GLU A 173 33.18 -8.92 -43.84
CA GLU A 173 34.16 -9.27 -42.80
C GLU A 173 33.69 -8.84 -41.41
N ALA A 174 33.12 -7.63 -41.28
CA ALA A 174 32.56 -7.14 -40.02
C ALA A 174 31.36 -7.98 -39.57
N LEU A 175 30.45 -8.29 -40.49
CA LEU A 175 29.28 -9.12 -40.23
C LEU A 175 29.65 -10.56 -39.86
N ALA A 176 30.71 -11.13 -40.46
CA ALA A 176 31.22 -12.45 -40.10
C ALA A 176 31.69 -12.48 -38.64
N LYS A 177 32.48 -11.49 -38.23
CA LYS A 177 32.98 -11.36 -36.85
C LYS A 177 31.85 -11.17 -35.85
N LEU A 178 30.87 -10.34 -36.19
CA LEU A 178 29.68 -10.17 -35.35
C LEU A 178 28.87 -11.46 -35.26
N ALA A 179 28.69 -12.20 -36.36
CA ALA A 179 27.96 -13.45 -36.36
C ALA A 179 28.62 -14.53 -35.47
N GLU A 180 29.95 -14.58 -35.36
CA GLU A 180 30.65 -15.46 -34.42
C GLU A 180 30.21 -15.22 -32.96
N VAL A 181 29.93 -13.95 -32.60
CA VAL A 181 29.41 -13.59 -31.28
C VAL A 181 27.93 -13.94 -31.18
N LEU A 182 27.11 -13.52 -32.15
CA LEU A 182 25.66 -13.74 -32.14
C LEU A 182 25.29 -15.22 -32.05
N ASN A 183 26.02 -16.09 -32.75
CA ASN A 183 25.77 -17.54 -32.73
C ASN A 183 26.01 -18.21 -31.37
N LYS A 184 26.76 -17.56 -30.48
CA LYS A 184 27.00 -18.04 -29.11
C LYS A 184 25.94 -17.56 -28.12
N GLN A 185 25.09 -16.62 -28.52
CA GLN A 185 24.07 -15.99 -27.65
C GLN A 185 22.69 -16.43 -28.11
N SER A 186 21.98 -17.21 -27.30
CA SER A 186 20.63 -17.71 -27.63
C SER A 186 19.50 -16.94 -26.92
N ASP A 187 19.86 -16.14 -25.91
CA ASP A 187 18.97 -15.42 -25.01
C ASP A 187 18.85 -13.92 -25.34
N ILE A 188 19.25 -13.54 -26.55
CA ILE A 188 19.10 -12.18 -27.08
C ILE A 188 18.26 -12.18 -28.37
N ASP A 189 17.57 -11.08 -28.62
CA ASP A 189 17.01 -10.73 -29.93
C ASP A 189 17.89 -9.67 -30.60
N VAL A 190 17.95 -9.70 -31.93
CA VAL A 190 18.85 -8.89 -32.75
C VAL A 190 18.03 -8.08 -33.76
N TYR A 191 17.98 -6.77 -33.56
CA TYR A 191 17.30 -5.87 -34.48
C TYR A 191 18.32 -5.23 -35.40
N ILE A 192 18.07 -5.29 -36.71
CA ILE A 192 18.90 -4.65 -37.73
C ILE A 192 18.14 -3.44 -38.25
N GLU A 193 18.54 -2.24 -37.84
CA GLU A 193 17.90 -0.99 -38.26
C GLU A 193 18.71 -0.28 -39.33
N GLY A 194 18.11 -0.07 -40.50
CA GLY A 194 18.66 0.83 -41.53
C GLY A 194 18.28 2.28 -41.28
N HIS A 195 19.23 3.19 -41.46
CA HIS A 195 19.04 4.65 -41.37
C HIS A 195 19.67 5.35 -42.59
N THR A 196 19.05 6.44 -43.04
CA THR A 196 19.54 7.28 -44.14
C THR A 196 19.84 8.70 -43.64
N ASP A 197 20.47 9.52 -44.48
CA ASP A 197 20.46 10.97 -44.28
C ASP A 197 19.16 11.56 -44.87
N SER A 198 19.00 12.88 -44.78
CA SER A 198 17.83 13.59 -45.31
C SER A 198 17.85 13.82 -46.82
N LYS A 199 18.82 13.29 -47.56
CA LYS A 199 18.81 13.46 -49.02
C LYS A 199 17.77 12.52 -49.62
N PRO A 200 16.80 13.03 -50.39
CA PRO A 200 15.81 12.17 -51.02
C PRO A 200 16.48 11.19 -52.00
N ILE A 201 16.04 9.93 -51.95
CA ILE A 201 16.35 8.92 -52.97
C ILE A 201 15.08 8.57 -53.73
N ASN A 202 15.19 8.47 -55.05
CA ASN A 202 14.12 7.96 -55.92
C ASN A 202 14.77 7.29 -57.13
N THR A 203 14.81 5.96 -57.11
CA THR A 203 15.39 5.13 -58.17
C THR A 203 14.39 4.04 -58.56
N ALA A 204 14.69 3.29 -59.63
CA ALA A 204 13.87 2.14 -60.01
C ALA A 204 13.81 1.06 -58.89
N GLN A 205 14.79 1.03 -57.99
CA GLN A 205 14.88 0.06 -56.90
C GLN A 205 14.33 0.59 -55.57
N PHE A 206 14.43 1.90 -55.32
CA PHE A 206 14.08 2.53 -54.05
C PHE A 206 13.15 3.70 -54.30
N LYS A 207 11.90 3.64 -53.83
CA LYS A 207 10.95 4.76 -54.01
C LYS A 207 11.32 5.95 -53.14
N ASP A 208 11.83 5.69 -51.94
CA ASP A 208 12.20 6.69 -50.94
C ASP A 208 13.25 6.15 -49.95
N ASN A 209 13.55 6.96 -48.92
CA ASN A 209 14.47 6.60 -47.85
C ASN A 209 13.95 5.47 -46.95
N TRP A 210 12.65 5.24 -46.87
CA TRP A 210 12.09 4.07 -46.17
C TRP A 210 12.48 2.79 -46.90
N ASP A 211 12.21 2.70 -48.21
CA ASP A 211 12.56 1.55 -49.03
C ASP A 211 14.06 1.23 -48.95
N LEU A 212 14.93 2.24 -49.11
CA LEU A 212 16.37 2.05 -49.02
C LEU A 212 16.78 1.50 -47.65
N SER A 213 16.26 2.08 -46.56
CA SER A 213 16.61 1.69 -45.20
C SER A 213 16.20 0.25 -44.87
N VAL A 214 14.98 -0.15 -45.25
CA VAL A 214 14.46 -1.52 -45.03
C VAL A 214 15.23 -2.52 -45.88
N ILE A 215 15.48 -2.22 -47.15
CA ILE A 215 16.19 -3.14 -48.05
C ILE A 215 17.62 -3.37 -47.55
N ARG A 216 18.34 -2.32 -47.12
CA ARG A 216 19.67 -2.46 -46.51
C ARG A 216 19.65 -3.35 -45.26
N ALA A 217 18.70 -3.13 -44.36
CA ALA A 217 18.53 -3.99 -43.19
C ALA A 217 18.31 -5.45 -43.59
N THR A 218 17.40 -5.73 -44.53
CA THR A 218 17.14 -7.11 -44.99
C THR A 218 18.34 -7.75 -45.70
N SER A 219 19.18 -6.98 -46.40
CA SER A 219 20.43 -7.47 -46.99
C SER A 219 21.40 -7.98 -45.91
N VAL A 220 21.54 -7.22 -44.82
CA VAL A 220 22.36 -7.63 -43.66
C VAL A 220 21.80 -8.88 -43.00
N VAL A 221 20.47 -8.95 -42.78
CA VAL A 221 19.81 -10.14 -42.24
C VAL A 221 20.08 -11.37 -43.11
N ARG A 222 19.97 -11.26 -44.44
CA ARG A 222 20.23 -12.37 -45.36
C ARG A 222 21.66 -12.87 -45.26
N ILE A 223 22.65 -11.99 -45.12
CA ILE A 223 24.05 -12.39 -44.96
C ILE A 223 24.26 -13.08 -43.62
N LEU A 224 23.79 -12.47 -42.51
CA LEU A 224 23.93 -13.05 -41.18
C LEU A 224 23.28 -14.45 -41.09
N THR A 225 22.12 -14.63 -41.70
CA THR A 225 21.38 -15.89 -41.64
C THR A 225 21.87 -16.93 -42.65
N LYS A 226 22.06 -16.56 -43.92
CA LYS A 226 22.42 -17.51 -44.99
C LYS A 226 23.91 -17.83 -45.05
N ASP A 227 24.76 -16.82 -44.85
CA ASP A 227 26.21 -16.98 -45.03
C ASP A 227 26.88 -17.34 -43.68
N TYR A 228 26.35 -16.84 -42.56
CA TYR A 228 26.98 -16.99 -41.23
C TYR A 228 26.13 -17.74 -40.19
N GLY A 229 24.96 -18.26 -40.58
CA GLY A 229 24.19 -19.21 -39.77
C GLY A 229 23.50 -18.64 -38.53
N VAL A 230 23.36 -17.32 -38.40
CA VAL A 230 22.60 -16.73 -37.29
C VAL A 230 21.14 -17.17 -37.40
N LYS A 231 20.56 -17.59 -36.27
CA LYS A 231 19.21 -18.16 -36.23
C LYS A 231 18.18 -17.15 -36.74
N PRO A 232 17.34 -17.50 -37.74
CA PRO A 232 16.36 -16.56 -38.29
C PRO A 232 15.36 -16.02 -37.27
N LEU A 233 14.97 -16.82 -36.27
CA LEU A 233 14.05 -16.39 -35.21
C LEU A 233 14.67 -15.40 -34.22
N GLN A 234 15.98 -15.18 -34.29
CA GLN A 234 16.71 -14.25 -33.44
C GLN A 234 16.87 -12.86 -34.07
N ILE A 235 16.61 -12.72 -35.37
CA ILE A 235 16.92 -11.48 -36.11
C ILE A 235 15.68 -10.87 -36.75
N GLN A 236 15.53 -9.55 -36.60
CA GLN A 236 14.44 -8.76 -37.16
C GLN A 236 15.01 -7.55 -37.93
N PRO A 237 14.71 -7.40 -39.24
CA PRO A 237 15.04 -6.19 -39.98
C PRO A 237 14.02 -5.08 -39.70
N CYS A 238 14.50 -3.83 -39.60
CA CYS A 238 13.67 -2.63 -39.49
C CYS A 238 14.29 -1.51 -40.35
N GLY A 239 13.44 -0.63 -40.89
CA GLY A 239 13.88 0.63 -41.50
C GLY A 239 13.45 1.80 -40.65
N ARG A 240 14.23 2.87 -40.66
CA ARG A 240 13.90 4.15 -39.98
C ARG A 240 13.92 5.35 -40.92
N GLY A 241 14.29 5.16 -42.18
CA GLY A 241 14.50 6.24 -43.14
C GLY A 241 15.43 7.31 -42.58
N GLU A 242 15.07 8.58 -42.80
CA GLU A 242 15.83 9.76 -42.36
C GLU A 242 15.39 10.31 -41.00
N PHE A 243 14.36 9.70 -40.38
CA PHE A 243 13.61 10.28 -39.26
C PHE A 243 14.27 10.07 -37.88
N MET A 244 15.40 9.36 -37.81
CA MET A 244 16.19 9.14 -36.60
C MET A 244 17.66 9.58 -36.79
N PRO A 245 17.91 10.87 -37.06
CA PRO A 245 19.26 11.38 -37.24
C PRO A 245 20.03 11.37 -35.91
N VAL A 246 21.32 11.03 -35.98
CA VAL A 246 22.27 11.07 -34.85
C VAL A 246 23.23 12.27 -34.93
N ALA A 247 23.20 12.98 -36.05
CA ALA A 247 23.98 14.18 -36.29
C ALA A 247 23.23 15.13 -37.25
N ASP A 248 23.73 16.36 -37.37
CA ASP A 248 23.13 17.38 -38.22
C ASP A 248 23.21 17.03 -39.71
N ASN A 249 22.05 17.02 -40.38
CA ASN A 249 21.93 16.71 -41.81
C ASN A 249 22.42 17.86 -42.73
N GLU A 250 22.65 19.06 -42.21
CA GLU A 250 23.16 20.18 -43.00
C GLU A 250 24.63 19.99 -43.36
N THR A 251 25.40 19.27 -42.53
CA THR A 251 26.83 19.03 -42.75
C THR A 251 27.10 17.70 -43.48
N ALA A 252 28.13 17.66 -44.32
CA ALA A 252 28.54 16.42 -45.00
C ALA A 252 28.94 15.31 -44.00
N ASN A 253 29.61 15.70 -42.91
CA ASN A 253 30.01 14.78 -41.85
C ASN A 253 28.79 14.23 -41.09
N GLY A 254 27.84 15.08 -40.72
CA GLY A 254 26.64 14.63 -40.01
C GLY A 254 25.76 13.73 -40.87
N ARG A 255 25.58 14.04 -42.16
CA ARG A 255 24.94 13.11 -43.11
C ARG A 255 25.64 11.75 -43.17
N ALA A 256 26.97 11.73 -43.19
CA ALA A 256 27.72 10.48 -43.19
C ALA A 256 27.48 9.62 -41.93
N LYS A 257 27.31 10.26 -40.76
CA LYS A 257 26.94 9.58 -39.52
C LYS A 257 25.49 9.08 -39.52
N ASN A 258 24.58 9.82 -40.16
CA ASN A 258 23.17 9.43 -40.25
C ASN A 258 22.95 8.22 -41.17
N ARG A 259 23.73 8.11 -42.25
CA ARG A 259 23.78 6.91 -43.10
C ARG A 259 24.51 5.78 -42.37
N ARG A 260 23.75 4.96 -41.64
CA ARG A 260 24.27 3.85 -40.83
C ARG A 260 23.29 2.68 -40.81
N THR A 261 23.81 1.51 -40.50
CA THR A 261 22.99 0.37 -40.05
C THR A 261 23.32 0.12 -38.59
N GLU A 262 22.31 0.14 -37.72
CA GLU A 262 22.46 -0.21 -36.31
C GLU A 262 22.04 -1.65 -36.08
N ILE A 263 22.91 -2.43 -35.47
CA ILE A 263 22.64 -3.79 -35.02
C ILE A 263 22.48 -3.74 -33.52
N ILE A 264 21.25 -3.98 -33.06
CA ILE A 264 20.83 -3.81 -31.68
C ILE A 264 20.60 -5.19 -31.09
N MET A 265 21.40 -5.56 -30.11
CA MET A 265 21.25 -6.79 -29.36
C MET A 265 20.54 -6.49 -28.04
N ALA A 266 19.33 -7.02 -27.89
CA ALA A 266 18.50 -6.84 -26.71
C ALA A 266 18.30 -8.17 -26.00
N PRO A 267 18.46 -8.24 -24.67
CA PRO A 267 18.10 -9.43 -23.92
C PRO A 267 16.62 -9.78 -24.04
N LYS A 268 16.31 -11.08 -24.01
CA LYS A 268 14.92 -11.55 -23.91
C LYS A 268 14.36 -11.28 -22.52
N LEU A 269 13.22 -10.60 -22.47
CA LEU A 269 12.54 -10.23 -21.23
C LEU A 269 11.40 -11.18 -20.85
N ASP A 270 11.20 -12.28 -21.60
CA ASP A 270 10.07 -13.19 -21.41
C ASP A 270 9.94 -13.69 -19.97
N LYS A 271 11.07 -14.04 -19.34
CA LYS A 271 11.09 -14.53 -17.95
C LYS A 271 10.71 -13.42 -16.95
N LEU A 272 11.16 -12.19 -17.18
CA LEU A 272 10.78 -11.04 -16.35
C LEU A 272 9.28 -10.74 -16.48
N TYR A 273 8.73 -10.78 -17.69
CA TYR A 273 7.30 -10.58 -17.92
C TYR A 273 6.43 -11.68 -17.31
N GLN A 274 6.89 -12.92 -17.28
CA GLN A 274 6.15 -14.01 -16.62
C GLN A 274 6.00 -13.76 -15.12
N MET A 275 7.02 -13.22 -14.46
CA MET A 275 6.98 -12.95 -13.01
C MET A 275 6.18 -11.70 -12.64
N LEU A 276 6.12 -10.70 -13.52
CA LEU A 276 5.29 -9.50 -13.29
C LEU A 276 3.78 -9.78 -13.40
N ASN A 277 3.41 -10.87 -14.07
CA ASN A 277 2.01 -11.24 -14.32
C ASN A 277 1.54 -12.43 -13.48
N GLN A 278 2.38 -12.90 -12.54
CA GLN A 278 2.00 -13.85 -11.48
C GLN A 278 1.50 -13.08 -10.27
#